data_AF-A0AAD7IB64-F1
#
_entry.id   AF-A0AAD7IB64-F1
#
_cell.length_a   1.000
_cell.length_b   1.000
_cell.length_c   1.000
_cell.angle_alpha   90.00
_cell.angle_beta   90.00
_cell.angle_gamma   90.00
#
_symmetry.space_group_name_H-M   'P 1'
#
loop_
_entity.id
_entity.type
_entity.pdbx_description
1 polymer ?
#
loop_
_entity_poly.entity_id
_entity_poly.type
_entity_poly.pdbx_seq_one_letter_code
_entity_poly.pdbx_strand_id
1 'polypeptide(L)'
;PVRFLPRARNRRTWRYPLRAWRPNSIASPLPPLTPPRGLRATGMSQLASCSLRQLSLFFEDAYPVVLARGGFARSYLLMAAQHPAAIHIKNRLTNDMSFATRLADIPLDRINTTRGDIRQIAAQDIAGLYGFALSLPEDVKTIVNGRLQDHKYIFPVDPVTNRLKTELPFQHESIVSVLRKAVFTGQFKTKNLHRFSSTNDKHPDRLEVPDAMICLAATAVYAGLTAYRATGKHQKIPFTASAYEDVYRNHMRTLSDTRAHSRKPLHLVLHGLYNLVTETTTATPNAAGSSALLINLVDIPDSD
;
A
#
# COMPACT_ATOMS: atom_id res chain seq x y z
N PRO A 1 65.18 -25.00 -65.39
CA PRO A 1 66.05 -25.98 -64.69
C PRO A 1 65.25 -26.70 -63.57
N VAL A 2 64.60 -27.82 -63.90
CA VAL A 2 65.13 -29.19 -63.70
C VAL A 2 65.17 -29.62 -62.23
N ARG A 3 64.10 -30.34 -61.84
CA ARG A 3 64.04 -31.60 -61.06
C ARG A 3 65.05 -31.83 -59.90
N PHE A 4 64.55 -32.16 -58.70
CA PHE A 4 64.28 -33.56 -58.27
C PHE A 4 63.72 -33.64 -56.82
N LEU A 5 62.64 -34.42 -56.66
CA LEU A 5 62.23 -35.10 -55.41
C LEU A 5 63.12 -36.37 -55.24
N PRO A 6 63.20 -37.11 -54.09
CA PRO A 6 62.02 -37.53 -53.31
C PRO A 6 62.18 -37.97 -51.82
N ARG A 7 61.02 -38.31 -51.19
CA ARG A 7 60.76 -39.41 -50.22
C ARG A 7 61.63 -39.54 -48.93
N ALA A 8 61.11 -39.86 -47.74
CA ALA A 8 59.75 -40.08 -47.20
C ALA A 8 59.86 -40.07 -45.62
N ARG A 9 59.04 -40.66 -44.73
CA ARG A 9 57.89 -41.60 -44.81
C ARG A 9 57.12 -41.62 -43.46
N ASN A 10 55.78 -41.57 -43.49
CA ASN A 10 54.85 -42.02 -42.41
C ASN A 10 54.82 -41.19 -41.08
N ARG A 11 53.72 -41.17 -40.31
CA ARG A 11 52.50 -42.02 -40.28
C ARG A 11 51.32 -41.34 -39.55
N ARG A 12 50.09 -41.84 -39.81
CA ARG A 12 48.82 -41.65 -39.06
C ARG A 12 48.18 -40.24 -39.24
N THR A 13 46.88 -40.06 -39.53
CA THR A 13 45.71 -40.98 -39.56
C THR A 13 44.61 -40.51 -40.53
N TRP A 14 43.98 -41.47 -41.23
CA TRP A 14 42.62 -41.55 -41.83
C TRP A 14 41.82 -40.23 -42.06
N ARG A 15 41.73 -39.71 -43.31
CA ARG A 15 40.68 -39.95 -44.35
C ARG A 15 39.25 -39.44 -43.98
N TYR A 16 38.85 -38.22 -44.37
CA TYR A 16 38.14 -37.81 -45.63
C TYR A 16 36.58 -37.93 -45.58
N PRO A 17 35.78 -37.14 -46.34
CA PRO A 17 36.15 -36.08 -47.30
C PRO A 17 35.47 -34.70 -47.10
N LEU A 18 36.05 -33.66 -47.72
CA LEU A 18 35.37 -32.41 -48.04
C LEU A 18 34.32 -32.63 -49.15
N ARG A 19 33.14 -32.00 -49.04
CA ARG A 19 32.26 -31.73 -50.20
C ARG A 19 31.74 -30.29 -50.21
N ALA A 20 32.14 -29.60 -51.28
CA ALA A 20 31.44 -28.53 -52.00
C ALA A 20 30.57 -27.55 -51.19
N TRP A 21 31.12 -26.35 -51.01
CA TRP A 21 30.37 -25.12 -50.79
C TRP A 21 29.51 -24.82 -52.03
N ARG A 22 28.20 -24.59 -51.85
CA ARG A 22 27.34 -23.86 -52.81
C ARG A 22 26.42 -22.92 -52.01
N PRO A 23 26.16 -21.69 -52.50
CA PRO A 23 25.37 -20.69 -51.77
C PRO A 23 23.86 -20.85 -52.00
N ASN A 24 23.09 -20.13 -51.18
CA ASN A 24 21.65 -19.87 -51.24
C ASN A 24 20.70 -21.02 -50.85
N SER A 25 20.22 -21.00 -49.60
CA SER A 25 18.80 -21.26 -49.28
C SER A 25 18.47 -20.79 -47.85
N ILE A 26 17.62 -19.76 -47.76
CA ILE A 26 16.58 -19.50 -46.75
C ILE A 26 16.90 -19.89 -45.29
N ALA A 27 17.05 -18.89 -44.43
CA ALA A 27 17.15 -19.06 -42.99
C ALA A 27 15.93 -19.80 -42.41
N SER A 28 16.15 -20.99 -41.87
CA SER A 28 15.16 -21.70 -41.05
C SER A 28 15.19 -21.16 -39.61
N PRO A 29 14.04 -20.97 -38.95
CA PRO A 29 13.98 -20.36 -37.63
C PRO A 29 14.60 -21.26 -36.55
N LEU A 30 15.27 -20.63 -35.58
CA LEU A 30 15.71 -21.29 -34.35
C LEU A 30 14.51 -21.97 -33.66
N PRO A 31 14.65 -23.19 -33.13
CA PRO A 31 13.58 -23.83 -32.38
C PRO A 31 13.25 -23.00 -31.12
N PRO A 32 11.97 -22.82 -30.77
CA PRO A 32 11.61 -22.06 -29.58
C PRO A 32 12.14 -22.78 -28.34
N LEU A 33 12.96 -22.07 -27.55
CA LEU A 33 13.35 -22.49 -26.21
C LEU A 33 12.10 -22.52 -25.31
N THR A 34 11.36 -23.62 -25.32
CA THR A 34 10.30 -23.90 -24.36
C THR A 34 10.95 -24.25 -23.02
N PRO A 35 10.89 -23.39 -21.99
CA PRO A 35 11.44 -23.73 -20.68
C PRO A 35 10.60 -24.84 -20.02
N PRO A 36 11.19 -25.64 -19.13
CA PRO A 36 10.51 -26.74 -18.46
C PRO A 36 9.25 -26.25 -17.74
N ARG A 37 8.11 -26.91 -18.01
CA ARG A 37 6.76 -26.48 -17.58
C ARG A 37 6.61 -26.35 -16.05
N GLY A 38 7.47 -26.99 -15.25
CA GLY A 38 7.44 -26.91 -13.78
C GLY A 38 7.97 -25.59 -13.19
N LEU A 39 9.00 -24.96 -13.76
CA LEU A 39 9.63 -23.77 -13.14
C LEU A 39 8.84 -22.46 -13.34
N ARG A 40 7.98 -22.37 -14.36
CA ARG A 40 7.17 -21.17 -14.60
C ARG A 40 6.14 -20.93 -13.50
N ALA A 41 5.56 -22.01 -12.96
CA ALA A 41 4.58 -21.92 -11.88
C ALA A 41 5.23 -21.41 -10.59
N THR A 42 6.35 -21.98 -10.15
CA THR A 42 7.04 -21.62 -8.91
C THR A 42 7.67 -20.23 -8.94
N GLY A 43 8.30 -19.83 -10.06
CA GLY A 43 8.86 -18.48 -10.20
C GLY A 43 7.80 -17.39 -10.18
N MET A 44 6.66 -17.61 -10.85
CA MET A 44 5.54 -16.66 -10.81
C MET A 44 4.71 -16.75 -9.52
N SER A 45 4.65 -17.90 -8.85
CA SER A 45 3.99 -18.01 -7.54
C SER A 45 4.84 -17.37 -6.42
N GLN A 46 6.18 -17.41 -6.50
CA GLN A 46 7.06 -16.67 -5.61
C GLN A 46 7.02 -15.15 -5.88
N LEU A 47 6.82 -14.72 -7.13
CA LEU A 47 6.43 -13.33 -7.43
C LEU A 47 5.00 -13.01 -6.96
N ALA A 48 4.08 -13.97 -6.93
CA ALA A 48 2.77 -13.78 -6.29
C ALA A 48 2.90 -13.66 -4.75
N SER A 49 3.92 -14.29 -4.14
CA SER A 49 4.38 -14.07 -2.77
C SER A 49 4.99 -12.67 -2.52
N CYS A 50 5.01 -11.77 -3.52
CA CYS A 50 5.10 -10.32 -3.28
C CYS A 50 3.85 -9.74 -2.58
N SER A 51 3.02 -10.57 -1.93
CA SER A 51 2.15 -10.17 -0.81
C SER A 51 2.93 -9.43 0.30
N LEU A 52 4.24 -9.71 0.45
CA LEU A 52 5.15 -9.03 1.37
C LEU A 52 5.29 -7.50 1.18
N ARG A 53 4.70 -6.90 0.13
CA ARG A 53 4.79 -5.45 -0.16
C ARG A 53 3.45 -4.72 -0.31
N GLN A 54 2.32 -5.40 -0.07
CA GLN A 54 1.10 -4.68 0.32
C GLN A 54 1.28 -4.07 1.72
N LEU A 55 2.16 -4.65 2.54
CA LEU A 55 2.51 -4.16 3.87
C LEU A 55 3.20 -2.79 3.86
N SER A 56 4.11 -2.50 2.92
CA SER A 56 4.79 -1.19 2.86
C SER A 56 3.82 -0.02 2.58
N LEU A 57 2.71 -0.28 1.88
CA LEU A 57 1.64 0.70 1.68
C LEU A 57 0.95 1.09 3.01
N PHE A 58 0.92 0.18 3.98
CA PHE A 58 0.32 0.41 5.30
C PHE A 58 1.34 0.87 6.34
N PHE A 59 2.58 0.34 6.32
CA PHE A 59 3.58 0.58 7.37
C PHE A 59 4.66 1.60 7.01
N GLU A 60 4.86 1.94 5.73
CA GLU A 60 5.95 2.83 5.28
C GLU A 60 5.40 4.08 4.57
N ASP A 61 4.85 3.92 3.35
CA ASP A 61 4.29 5.02 2.58
C ASP A 61 3.24 4.50 1.58
N ALA A 62 2.01 5.00 1.70
CA ALA A 62 0.94 4.66 0.78
C ALA A 62 1.10 5.31 -0.60
N TYR A 63 1.87 6.40 -0.76
CA TYR A 63 2.00 7.17 -2.02
C TYR A 63 3.47 7.43 -2.45
N PRO A 64 4.26 6.39 -2.77
CA PRO A 64 5.66 6.57 -3.19
C PRO A 64 5.81 7.50 -4.41
N VAL A 65 6.76 8.43 -4.30
CA VAL A 65 6.94 9.60 -5.18
C VAL A 65 7.03 9.21 -6.66
N VAL A 66 6.25 9.93 -7.49
CA VAL A 66 5.98 9.60 -8.90
C VAL A 66 7.24 9.41 -9.75
N LEU A 67 8.22 10.31 -9.62
CA LEU A 67 9.47 10.29 -10.40
C LEU A 67 10.34 9.05 -10.14
N ALA A 68 10.11 8.34 -9.04
CA ALA A 68 10.83 7.12 -8.69
C ALA A 68 10.05 5.82 -8.96
N ARG A 69 8.77 5.86 -9.39
CA ARG A 69 7.88 4.68 -9.38
C ARG A 69 8.47 3.42 -10.04
N GLY A 70 9.09 3.54 -11.21
CA GLY A 70 9.77 2.42 -11.88
C GLY A 70 11.00 1.92 -11.11
N GLY A 71 11.82 2.82 -10.56
CA GLY A 71 12.99 2.48 -9.75
C GLY A 71 12.63 1.87 -8.38
N PHE A 72 11.57 2.38 -7.74
CA PHE A 72 10.99 1.90 -6.49
C PHE A 72 10.40 0.50 -6.65
N ALA A 73 9.50 0.29 -7.62
CA ALA A 73 8.95 -1.03 -7.89
C ALA A 73 10.05 -2.04 -8.28
N ARG A 74 11.07 -1.62 -9.04
CA ARG A 74 12.23 -2.45 -9.41
C ARG A 74 13.11 -2.80 -8.21
N SER A 75 13.46 -1.85 -7.34
CA SER A 75 14.24 -2.17 -6.12
C SER A 75 13.45 -3.09 -5.19
N TYR A 76 12.12 -2.89 -5.14
CA TYR A 76 11.19 -3.72 -4.38
C TYR A 76 11.18 -5.17 -4.89
N LEU A 77 11.11 -5.36 -6.20
CA LEU A 77 11.22 -6.67 -6.87
C LEU A 77 12.61 -7.30 -6.70
N LEU A 78 13.69 -6.51 -6.74
CA LEU A 78 15.07 -7.00 -6.58
C LEU A 78 15.36 -7.54 -5.17
N MET A 79 14.81 -6.93 -4.12
CA MET A 79 14.90 -7.49 -2.76
C MET A 79 14.04 -8.75 -2.62
N ALA A 80 12.85 -8.81 -3.24
CA ALA A 80 12.02 -10.02 -3.24
C ALA A 80 12.71 -11.18 -4.00
N ALA A 81 13.45 -10.88 -5.06
CA ALA A 81 14.26 -11.82 -5.82
C ALA A 81 15.63 -12.16 -5.17
N GLN A 82 15.81 -11.92 -3.87
CA GLN A 82 16.99 -12.39 -3.12
C GLN A 82 17.01 -13.91 -2.92
N HIS A 83 15.86 -14.59 -3.01
CA HIS A 83 15.78 -16.04 -2.87
C HIS A 83 16.56 -16.77 -3.99
N PRO A 84 17.36 -17.82 -3.69
CA PRO A 84 18.20 -18.49 -4.69
C PRO A 84 17.44 -19.03 -5.91
N ALA A 85 16.19 -19.47 -5.75
CA ALA A 85 15.36 -19.93 -6.88
C ALA A 85 14.98 -18.79 -7.87
N ALA A 86 15.14 -17.52 -7.47
CA ALA A 86 14.77 -16.35 -8.26
C ALA A 86 15.97 -15.68 -8.98
N ILE A 87 17.17 -16.26 -8.96
CA ILE A 87 18.39 -15.68 -9.56
C ILE A 87 18.19 -15.25 -11.03
N HIS A 88 17.50 -16.06 -11.84
CA HIS A 88 17.22 -15.69 -13.24
C HIS A 88 16.29 -14.47 -13.36
N ILE A 89 15.33 -14.31 -12.44
CA ILE A 89 14.43 -13.15 -12.38
C ILE A 89 15.23 -11.91 -11.95
N LYS A 90 16.07 -12.04 -10.92
CA LYS A 90 16.98 -10.99 -10.45
C LYS A 90 17.90 -10.48 -11.57
N ASN A 91 18.54 -11.40 -12.30
CA ASN A 91 19.42 -11.04 -13.42
C ASN A 91 18.68 -10.30 -14.54
N ARG A 92 17.44 -10.70 -14.86
CA ARG A 92 16.61 -9.96 -15.83
C ARG A 92 16.15 -8.61 -15.29
N LEU A 93 15.78 -8.49 -14.02
CA LEU A 93 15.45 -7.20 -13.39
C LEU A 93 16.63 -6.23 -13.41
N THR A 94 17.87 -6.73 -13.29
CA THR A 94 19.08 -5.90 -13.39
C THR A 94 19.40 -5.50 -14.83
N ASN A 95 19.30 -6.42 -15.79
CA ASN A 95 19.89 -6.23 -17.13
C ASN A 95 18.89 -5.93 -18.26
N ASP A 96 17.61 -6.28 -18.11
CA ASP A 96 16.55 -6.10 -19.11
C ASP A 96 15.54 -5.06 -18.59
N MET A 97 15.76 -3.79 -18.95
CA MET A 97 14.89 -2.69 -18.52
C MET A 97 13.44 -2.88 -18.99
N SER A 98 13.23 -3.45 -20.18
CA SER A 98 11.89 -3.69 -20.73
C SER A 98 11.11 -4.73 -19.91
N PHE A 99 11.80 -5.69 -19.32
CA PHE A 99 11.23 -6.66 -18.39
C PHE A 99 11.03 -6.04 -17.00
N ALA A 100 12.00 -5.23 -16.54
CA ALA A 100 11.88 -4.53 -15.27
C ALA A 100 10.67 -3.58 -15.22
N THR A 101 10.42 -2.80 -16.27
CA THR A 101 9.22 -1.93 -16.37
C THR A 101 7.94 -2.76 -16.34
N ARG A 102 7.80 -3.77 -17.21
CA ARG A 102 6.59 -4.61 -17.26
C ARG A 102 6.33 -5.41 -15.97
N LEU A 103 7.38 -5.79 -15.24
CA LEU A 103 7.22 -6.46 -13.94
C LEU A 103 6.93 -5.47 -12.80
N ALA A 104 7.38 -4.21 -12.93
CA ALA A 104 7.09 -3.13 -12.00
C ALA A 104 5.63 -2.67 -12.03
N ASP A 105 4.92 -2.85 -13.15
CA ASP A 105 3.48 -2.56 -13.25
C ASP A 105 2.66 -3.41 -12.26
N ILE A 106 2.99 -4.70 -12.08
CA ILE A 106 2.25 -5.63 -11.20
C ILE A 106 2.12 -5.14 -9.73
N PRO A 107 3.20 -4.78 -9.01
CA PRO A 107 3.07 -4.24 -7.66
C PRO A 107 2.44 -2.84 -7.63
N LEU A 108 2.60 -2.02 -8.68
CA LEU A 108 1.94 -0.70 -8.77
C LEU A 108 0.42 -0.83 -8.94
N ASP A 109 -0.03 -1.77 -9.76
CA ASP A 109 -1.45 -2.10 -9.93
C ASP A 109 -2.04 -2.63 -8.62
N ARG A 110 -1.35 -3.53 -7.90
CA ARG A 110 -1.78 -3.98 -6.57
C ARG A 110 -1.90 -2.84 -5.55
N ILE A 111 -0.97 -1.88 -5.57
CA ILE A 111 -1.05 -0.66 -4.76
C ILE A 111 -2.30 0.15 -5.12
N ASN A 112 -2.53 0.38 -6.41
CA ASN A 112 -3.70 1.14 -6.90
C ASN A 112 -5.02 0.44 -6.55
N THR A 113 -5.12 -0.87 -6.73
CA THR A 113 -6.27 -1.70 -6.31
C THR A 113 -6.51 -1.56 -4.81
N THR A 114 -5.47 -1.75 -3.98
CA THR A 114 -5.58 -1.65 -2.52
C THR A 114 -6.10 -0.27 -2.08
N ARG A 115 -5.58 0.83 -2.64
CA ARG A 115 -6.11 2.17 -2.35
C ARG A 115 -7.56 2.34 -2.82
N GLY A 116 -7.91 1.76 -3.97
CA GLY A 116 -9.27 1.73 -4.51
C GLY A 116 -10.25 1.02 -3.59
N ASP A 117 -9.87 -0.15 -3.05
CA ASP A 117 -10.68 -0.94 -2.12
C ASP A 117 -10.92 -0.17 -0.81
N ILE A 118 -9.88 0.47 -0.25
CA ILE A 118 -9.99 1.31 0.96
C ILE A 118 -10.92 2.52 0.70
N ARG A 119 -10.80 3.15 -0.47
CA ARG A 119 -11.70 4.23 -0.89
C ARG A 119 -13.14 3.76 -1.09
N GLN A 120 -13.34 2.53 -1.56
CA GLN A 120 -14.66 1.92 -1.72
C GLN A 120 -15.33 1.66 -0.36
N ILE A 121 -14.57 1.15 0.62
CA ILE A 121 -15.02 0.99 2.02
C ILE A 121 -15.45 2.35 2.60
N ALA A 122 -14.62 3.39 2.44
CA ALA A 122 -14.95 4.73 2.93
C ALA A 122 -16.24 5.28 2.28
N ALA A 123 -16.39 5.13 0.96
CA ALA A 123 -17.57 5.60 0.23
C ALA A 123 -18.88 4.92 0.65
N GLN A 124 -18.83 3.65 1.08
CA GLN A 124 -19.99 2.92 1.59
C GLN A 124 -20.44 3.43 2.97
N ASP A 125 -19.51 3.80 3.84
CA ASP A 125 -19.81 4.16 5.23
C ASP A 125 -20.20 5.63 5.44
N ILE A 126 -19.64 6.53 4.63
CA ILE A 126 -19.78 7.99 4.81
C ILE A 126 -21.25 8.45 4.85
N ALA A 127 -22.13 7.87 4.05
CA ALA A 127 -23.54 8.27 4.03
C ALA A 127 -24.25 8.00 5.37
N GLY A 128 -23.92 6.90 6.04
CA GLY A 128 -24.45 6.58 7.37
C GLY A 128 -23.79 7.43 8.45
N LEU A 129 -22.46 7.47 8.47
CA LEU A 129 -21.67 8.12 9.54
C LEU A 129 -21.80 9.64 9.58
N TYR A 130 -22.13 10.30 8.46
CA TYR A 130 -22.43 11.73 8.41
C TYR A 130 -23.94 12.02 8.29
N GLY A 131 -24.81 11.01 8.43
CA GLY A 131 -26.28 11.19 8.52
C GLY A 131 -27.00 11.57 7.22
N PHE A 132 -26.37 11.40 6.05
CA PHE A 132 -26.88 11.90 4.76
C PHE A 132 -28.21 11.26 4.30
N ALA A 133 -28.60 10.11 4.86
CA ALA A 133 -29.74 9.32 4.40
C ALA A 133 -31.10 10.04 4.44
N LEU A 134 -31.26 11.02 5.35
CA LEU A 134 -32.50 11.79 5.53
C LEU A 134 -32.33 13.29 5.26
N SER A 135 -31.12 13.73 4.86
CA SER A 135 -30.79 15.14 4.61
C SER A 135 -31.14 15.56 3.19
N LEU A 136 -31.52 16.83 3.01
CA LEU A 136 -31.66 17.38 1.65
C LEU A 136 -30.27 17.57 1.02
N PRO A 137 -30.14 17.51 -0.33
CA PRO A 137 -28.84 17.64 -0.97
C PRO A 137 -28.08 18.94 -0.62
N GLU A 138 -28.77 20.07 -0.41
CA GLU A 138 -28.12 21.32 -0.02
C GLU A 138 -27.57 21.27 1.43
N ASP A 139 -28.25 20.58 2.35
CA ASP A 139 -27.75 20.32 3.69
C ASP A 139 -26.50 19.42 3.63
N VAL A 140 -26.54 18.36 2.82
CA VAL A 140 -25.40 17.47 2.60
C VAL A 140 -24.20 18.24 2.04
N LYS A 141 -24.38 19.13 1.06
CA LYS A 141 -23.29 20.02 0.58
C LYS A 141 -22.73 20.88 1.72
N THR A 142 -23.60 21.45 2.54
CA THR A 142 -23.21 22.35 3.63
C THR A 142 -22.39 21.61 4.69
N ILE A 143 -22.86 20.43 5.11
CA ILE A 143 -22.14 19.53 6.02
C ILE A 143 -20.80 19.11 5.40
N VAL A 144 -20.79 18.63 4.16
CA VAL A 144 -19.57 18.14 3.47
C VAL A 144 -18.54 19.25 3.32
N ASN A 145 -18.92 20.43 2.84
CA ASN A 145 -17.98 21.55 2.70
C ASN A 145 -17.47 22.01 4.08
N GLY A 146 -18.33 22.11 5.10
CA GLY A 146 -17.94 22.46 6.47
C GLY A 146 -17.00 21.44 7.13
N ARG A 147 -17.11 20.14 6.79
CA ARG A 147 -16.20 19.08 7.27
C ARG A 147 -14.90 19.00 6.47
N LEU A 148 -14.93 19.29 5.15
CA LEU A 148 -13.73 19.34 4.31
C LEU A 148 -12.88 20.59 4.57
N GLN A 149 -13.51 21.72 4.93
CA GLN A 149 -12.83 22.94 5.34
C GLN A 149 -11.95 22.68 6.57
N ASP A 150 -10.72 23.18 6.54
CA ASP A 150 -9.69 23.05 7.59
C ASP A 150 -9.44 21.60 8.04
N HIS A 151 -9.74 20.62 7.17
CA HIS A 151 -9.68 19.17 7.46
C HIS A 151 -10.50 18.71 8.67
N LYS A 152 -11.55 19.46 9.06
CA LYS A 152 -12.39 19.19 10.25
C LYS A 152 -12.96 17.76 10.33
N TYR A 153 -13.10 17.06 9.21
CA TYR A 153 -13.57 15.68 9.12
C TYR A 153 -12.68 14.63 9.82
N ILE A 154 -11.42 14.94 10.16
CA ILE A 154 -10.53 14.00 10.86
C ILE A 154 -10.81 13.92 12.37
N PHE A 155 -11.46 14.93 12.95
CA PHE A 155 -11.72 15.04 14.39
C PHE A 155 -13.11 14.50 14.74
N PRO A 156 -13.26 13.72 15.81
CA PRO A 156 -14.56 13.23 16.24
C PRO A 156 -15.51 14.36 16.66
N VAL A 157 -16.80 14.11 16.52
CA VAL A 157 -17.87 15.02 16.92
C VAL A 157 -18.50 14.48 18.19
N ASP A 158 -18.72 15.35 19.18
CA ASP A 158 -19.54 15.00 20.34
C ASP A 158 -21.03 14.93 19.93
N PRO A 159 -21.71 13.78 20.07
CA PRO A 159 -23.11 13.65 19.68
C PRO A 159 -24.08 14.52 20.50
N VAL A 160 -23.71 14.97 21.70
CA VAL A 160 -24.56 15.79 22.56
C VAL A 160 -24.37 17.28 22.26
N THR A 161 -23.13 17.76 22.21
CA THR A 161 -22.85 19.19 22.02
C THR A 161 -22.63 19.59 20.55
N ASN A 162 -22.51 18.62 19.63
CA ASN A 162 -22.12 18.79 18.22
C ASN A 162 -20.78 19.55 18.03
N ARG A 163 -19.93 19.59 19.07
CA ARG A 163 -18.61 20.21 19.02
C ARG A 163 -17.57 19.22 18.49
N LEU A 164 -16.55 19.77 17.83
CA LEU A 164 -15.39 19.02 17.39
C LEU A 164 -14.44 18.82 18.58
N LYS A 165 -14.02 17.56 18.77
CA LYS A 165 -12.97 17.16 19.72
C LYS A 165 -11.60 17.34 19.06
N THR A 166 -11.13 18.59 19.03
CA THR A 166 -9.87 18.99 18.39
C THR A 166 -8.63 18.35 19.02
N GLU A 167 -8.74 17.87 20.25
CA GLU A 167 -7.73 17.15 21.00
C GLU A 167 -7.53 15.68 20.55
N LEU A 168 -8.44 15.13 19.72
CA LEU A 168 -8.39 13.76 19.21
C LEU A 168 -8.31 13.69 17.67
N PRO A 169 -7.24 14.21 17.03
CA PRO A 169 -7.10 14.14 15.58
C PRO A 169 -7.08 12.69 15.08
N PHE A 170 -7.66 12.47 13.90
CA PHE A 170 -7.81 11.18 13.22
C PHE A 170 -8.69 10.13 13.92
N GLN A 171 -9.33 10.43 15.06
CA GLN A 171 -10.24 9.53 15.76
C GLN A 171 -11.73 9.69 15.35
N HIS A 172 -12.03 10.42 14.27
CA HIS A 172 -13.40 10.45 13.74
C HIS A 172 -13.87 9.04 13.30
N GLU A 173 -15.14 8.70 13.56
CA GLU A 173 -15.70 7.36 13.38
C GLU A 173 -15.52 6.81 11.95
N SER A 174 -15.55 7.68 10.93
CA SER A 174 -15.28 7.28 9.54
C SER A 174 -13.85 6.78 9.30
N ILE A 175 -12.85 7.34 9.99
CA ILE A 175 -11.46 6.85 9.93
C ILE A 175 -11.35 5.53 10.68
N VAL A 176 -11.97 5.43 11.87
CA VAL A 176 -12.01 4.20 12.67
C VAL A 176 -12.67 3.05 11.88
N SER A 177 -13.82 3.28 11.24
CA SER A 177 -14.52 2.27 10.44
C SER A 177 -13.69 1.80 9.23
N VAL A 178 -13.07 2.74 8.50
CA VAL A 178 -12.21 2.43 7.35
C VAL A 178 -11.00 1.60 7.79
N LEU A 179 -10.28 2.01 8.85
CA LEU A 179 -9.17 1.23 9.41
C LEU A 179 -9.62 -0.15 9.85
N ARG A 180 -10.73 -0.25 10.57
CA ARG A 180 -11.28 -1.51 11.07
C ARG A 180 -11.58 -2.50 9.94
N LYS A 181 -12.29 -2.04 8.90
CA LYS A 181 -12.70 -2.86 7.74
C LYS A 181 -11.55 -3.19 6.79
N ALA A 182 -10.63 -2.25 6.54
CA ALA A 182 -9.54 -2.44 5.59
C ALA A 182 -8.32 -3.16 6.15
N VAL A 183 -8.00 -2.95 7.43
CA VAL A 183 -6.72 -3.37 8.03
C VAL A 183 -6.92 -4.32 9.20
N PHE A 184 -7.83 -4.00 10.12
CA PHE A 184 -8.00 -4.77 11.36
C PHE A 184 -9.02 -5.92 11.26
N THR A 185 -9.48 -6.24 10.05
CA THR A 185 -10.38 -7.36 9.76
C THR A 185 -9.61 -8.63 9.36
N GLY A 186 -10.03 -9.77 9.89
CA GLY A 186 -9.56 -11.10 9.48
C GLY A 186 -8.07 -11.35 9.75
N GLN A 187 -7.42 -12.09 8.86
CA GLN A 187 -6.05 -12.57 9.06
C GLN A 187 -4.97 -11.49 8.92
N PHE A 188 -5.29 -10.28 8.44
CA PHE A 188 -4.28 -9.23 8.25
C PHE A 188 -3.70 -8.77 9.60
N LYS A 189 -4.56 -8.43 10.58
CA LYS A 189 -4.15 -8.05 11.93
C LYS A 189 -3.29 -9.16 12.57
N THR A 190 -3.79 -10.40 12.59
CA THR A 190 -3.15 -11.51 13.31
C THR A 190 -1.76 -11.86 12.75
N LYS A 191 -1.58 -11.81 11.42
CA LYS A 191 -0.28 -12.08 10.78
C LYS A 191 0.74 -10.95 10.93
N ASN A 192 0.27 -9.72 11.15
CA ASN A 192 1.13 -8.52 11.17
C ASN A 192 1.23 -7.86 12.55
N LEU A 193 0.75 -8.49 13.63
CA LEU A 193 0.75 -7.93 14.98
C LEU A 193 2.16 -7.44 15.41
N HIS A 194 3.20 -8.20 15.04
CA HIS A 194 4.62 -7.89 15.29
C HIS A 194 5.15 -6.63 14.57
N ARG A 195 4.35 -5.98 13.72
CA ARG A 195 4.71 -4.74 12.99
C ARG A 195 4.10 -3.49 13.58
N PHE A 196 3.17 -3.63 14.52
CA PHE A 196 2.70 -2.52 15.34
C PHE A 196 3.67 -2.35 16.50
N SER A 197 3.98 -1.11 16.84
CA SER A 197 4.95 -0.76 17.89
C SER A 197 4.50 0.52 18.58
N SER A 198 4.90 0.68 19.84
CA SER A 198 4.84 1.97 20.54
C SER A 198 5.94 2.90 20.03
N THR A 199 5.67 4.20 19.94
CA THR A 199 6.70 5.26 19.79
C THR A 199 7.20 5.77 21.14
N ASN A 200 6.79 5.16 22.25
CA ASN A 200 7.17 5.51 23.62
C ASN A 200 7.88 4.31 24.29
N ASP A 201 9.20 4.42 24.43
CA ASP A 201 10.05 3.35 24.95
C ASP A 201 9.74 2.97 26.41
N LYS A 202 9.10 3.87 27.19
CA LYS A 202 8.61 3.57 28.55
C LYS A 202 7.35 2.69 28.58
N HIS A 203 6.63 2.57 27.46
CA HIS A 203 5.39 1.79 27.32
C HIS A 203 5.38 1.02 25.99
N PRO A 204 6.22 -0.03 25.84
CA PRO A 204 6.32 -0.80 24.59
C PRO A 204 5.05 -1.61 24.26
N ASP A 205 4.21 -1.87 25.27
CA ASP A 205 2.90 -2.51 25.21
C ASP A 205 1.81 -1.64 24.56
N ARG A 206 1.98 -0.31 24.61
CA ARG A 206 1.03 0.66 24.04
C ARG A 206 1.22 0.80 22.53
N LEU A 207 0.80 -0.23 21.80
CA LEU A 207 0.87 -0.29 20.34
C LEU A 207 0.09 0.86 19.70
N GLU A 208 0.65 1.41 18.61
CA GLU A 208 0.08 2.52 17.85
C GLU A 208 -0.31 2.09 16.43
N VAL A 209 -1.28 2.78 15.82
CA VAL A 209 -1.54 2.64 14.37
C VAL A 209 -0.48 3.42 13.58
N PRO A 210 0.22 2.81 12.61
CA PRO A 210 1.20 3.51 11.77
C PRO A 210 0.62 4.70 11.01
N ASP A 211 1.38 5.81 10.96
CA ASP A 211 1.03 7.05 10.24
C ASP A 211 0.49 6.79 8.83
N ALA A 212 1.14 5.92 8.05
CA ALA A 212 0.74 5.63 6.68
C ALA A 212 -0.66 4.97 6.58
N MET A 213 -1.05 4.11 7.53
CA MET A 213 -2.43 3.59 7.61
C MET A 213 -3.43 4.72 7.89
N ILE A 214 -3.12 5.58 8.86
CA ILE A 214 -3.99 6.67 9.31
C ILE A 214 -4.20 7.67 8.17
N CYS A 215 -3.11 8.15 7.57
CA CYS A 215 -3.16 9.10 6.47
C CYS A 215 -3.87 8.52 5.24
N LEU A 216 -3.69 7.22 4.95
CA LEU A 216 -4.42 6.56 3.87
C LEU A 216 -5.93 6.45 4.15
N ALA A 217 -6.32 6.10 5.37
CA ALA A 217 -7.73 6.05 5.79
C ALA A 217 -8.37 7.45 5.76
N ALA A 218 -7.70 8.47 6.28
CA ALA A 218 -8.15 9.87 6.21
C ALA A 218 -8.28 10.37 4.77
N THR A 219 -7.36 9.98 3.88
CA THR A 219 -7.42 10.30 2.45
C THR A 219 -8.59 9.60 1.75
N ALA A 220 -8.89 8.35 2.12
CA ALA A 220 -10.05 7.62 1.61
C ALA A 220 -11.37 8.28 2.07
N VAL A 221 -11.45 8.74 3.32
CA VAL A 221 -12.60 9.51 3.82
C VAL A 221 -12.75 10.83 3.08
N TYR A 222 -11.66 11.58 2.86
CA TYR A 222 -11.67 12.81 2.05
C TYR A 222 -12.20 12.56 0.64
N ALA A 223 -11.72 11.49 -0.03
CA ALA A 223 -12.15 11.12 -1.37
C ALA A 223 -13.65 10.77 -1.43
N GLY A 224 -14.17 10.08 -0.42
CA GLY A 224 -15.58 9.76 -0.30
C GLY A 224 -16.46 10.98 0.01
N LEU A 225 -16.03 11.89 0.88
CA LEU A 225 -16.72 13.16 1.14
C LEU A 225 -16.74 14.05 -0.12
N THR A 226 -15.64 14.10 -0.86
CA THR A 226 -15.53 14.85 -2.11
C THR A 226 -16.57 14.40 -3.15
N ALA A 227 -16.99 13.13 -3.14
CA ALA A 227 -18.05 12.61 -4.00
C ALA A 227 -19.42 13.31 -3.81
N TYR A 228 -19.68 13.93 -2.66
CA TYR A 228 -20.93 14.66 -2.38
C TYR A 228 -20.79 16.18 -2.55
N ARG A 229 -19.56 16.70 -2.65
CA ARG A 229 -19.23 18.13 -2.47
C ARG A 229 -19.99 19.10 -3.38
N ALA A 230 -20.22 18.72 -4.63
CA ALA A 230 -20.82 19.60 -5.65
C ALA A 230 -22.36 19.54 -5.69
N THR A 231 -22.95 18.35 -5.52
CA THR A 231 -24.40 18.12 -5.73
C THR A 231 -25.16 17.68 -4.48
N GLY A 232 -24.49 17.40 -3.36
CA GLY A 232 -25.13 16.79 -2.17
C GLY A 232 -25.59 15.35 -2.38
N LYS A 233 -25.21 14.75 -3.51
CA LYS A 233 -25.54 13.39 -3.94
C LYS A 233 -24.25 12.72 -4.37
N HIS A 234 -24.11 11.42 -4.09
CA HIS A 234 -22.90 10.67 -4.39
C HIS A 234 -22.58 10.66 -5.91
N GLN A 235 -21.45 11.27 -6.29
CA GLN A 235 -20.93 11.25 -7.65
C GLN A 235 -19.82 10.20 -7.82
N LYS A 236 -19.80 9.53 -8.98
CA LYS A 236 -18.70 8.62 -9.34
C LYS A 236 -17.48 9.42 -9.81
N ILE A 237 -16.73 9.98 -8.86
CA ILE A 237 -15.46 10.67 -9.12
C ILE A 237 -14.36 9.61 -9.39
N PRO A 238 -13.53 9.75 -10.44
CA PRO A 238 -12.39 8.87 -10.68
C PRO A 238 -11.36 9.01 -9.56
N PHE A 239 -10.92 7.88 -8.99
CA PHE A 239 -9.87 7.88 -7.98
C PHE A 239 -8.52 7.67 -8.63
N THR A 240 -7.76 8.76 -8.83
CA THR A 240 -6.41 8.72 -9.36
C THR A 240 -5.40 9.03 -8.26
N ALA A 241 -4.23 8.40 -8.31
CA ALA A 241 -3.19 8.63 -7.31
C ALA A 241 -2.79 10.11 -7.24
N SER A 242 -2.67 10.78 -8.39
CA SER A 242 -2.29 12.20 -8.47
C SER A 242 -3.34 13.17 -7.89
N ALA A 243 -4.62 12.81 -7.83
CA ALA A 243 -5.65 13.68 -7.26
C ALA A 243 -5.69 13.67 -5.72
N TYR A 244 -5.08 12.66 -5.09
CA TYR A 244 -5.15 12.44 -3.64
C TYR A 244 -3.78 12.30 -2.96
N GLU A 245 -2.68 12.32 -3.72
CA GLU A 245 -1.31 12.32 -3.19
C GLU A 245 -1.07 13.55 -2.29
N ASP A 246 -1.47 14.75 -2.71
CA ASP A 246 -1.30 15.98 -1.91
C ASP A 246 -2.10 15.94 -0.59
N VAL A 247 -3.30 15.38 -0.61
CA VAL A 247 -4.15 15.19 0.59
C VAL A 247 -3.44 14.27 1.58
N TYR A 248 -2.98 13.11 1.11
CA TYR A 248 -2.22 12.16 1.90
C TYR A 248 -0.93 12.77 2.47
N ARG A 249 -0.17 13.49 1.63
CA ARG A 249 1.06 14.19 2.05
C ARG A 249 0.79 15.28 3.09
N ASN A 250 -0.35 15.95 3.02
CA ASN A 250 -0.73 16.92 4.04
C ASN A 250 -0.99 16.25 5.40
N HIS A 251 -1.68 15.11 5.43
CA HIS A 251 -1.86 14.36 6.69
C HIS A 251 -0.57 13.82 7.27
N MET A 252 0.34 13.30 6.43
CA MET A 252 1.67 12.87 6.86
C MET A 252 2.46 14.03 7.47
N ARG A 253 2.37 15.24 6.86
CA ARG A 253 2.95 16.47 7.41
C ARG A 253 2.32 16.81 8.77
N THR A 254 0.99 16.81 8.88
CA THR A 254 0.29 17.08 10.16
C THR A 254 0.78 16.15 11.27
N LEU A 255 0.86 14.83 11.04
CA LEU A 255 1.37 13.89 12.05
C LEU A 255 2.84 14.15 12.42
N SER A 256 3.69 14.42 11.42
CA SER A 256 5.10 14.76 11.63
C SER A 256 5.27 16.04 12.47
N ASP A 257 4.54 17.09 12.14
CA ASP A 257 4.58 18.38 12.83
C ASP A 257 4.04 18.23 14.26
N THR A 258 2.91 17.53 14.46
CA THR A 258 2.38 17.23 15.80
C THR A 258 3.36 16.41 16.63
N ARG A 259 4.11 15.47 16.02
CA ARG A 259 5.14 14.67 16.71
C ARG A 259 6.32 15.53 17.17
N ALA A 260 6.75 16.49 16.36
CA ALA A 260 7.82 17.43 16.69
C ALA A 260 7.46 18.34 17.88
N HIS A 261 6.20 18.78 17.97
CA HIS A 261 5.74 19.68 19.04
C HIS A 261 5.23 18.94 20.29
N SER A 262 4.71 17.71 20.16
CA SER A 262 3.89 17.08 21.21
C SER A 262 3.91 15.53 21.19
N ARG A 263 5.09 14.91 21.29
CA ARG A 263 5.26 13.43 21.27
C ARG A 263 4.38 12.69 22.29
N LYS A 264 4.25 13.17 23.54
CA LYS A 264 3.42 12.53 24.59
C LYS A 264 1.91 12.52 24.22
N PRO A 265 1.25 13.67 23.94
CA PRO A 265 -0.14 13.67 23.46
C PRO A 265 -0.37 12.85 22.20
N LEU A 266 0.54 12.95 21.20
CA LEU A 266 0.38 12.18 19.96
C LEU A 266 0.41 10.67 20.21
N HIS A 267 1.34 10.17 21.04
CA HIS A 267 1.37 8.76 21.44
C HIS A 267 0.02 8.30 22.04
N LEU A 268 -0.60 9.10 22.91
CA LEU A 268 -1.92 8.78 23.48
C LEU A 268 -3.03 8.76 22.41
N VAL A 269 -3.00 9.68 21.44
CA VAL A 269 -3.97 9.70 20.34
C VAL A 269 -3.80 8.49 19.41
N LEU A 270 -2.56 8.13 19.06
CA LEU A 270 -2.25 7.00 18.17
C LEU A 270 -2.52 5.64 18.84
N HIS A 271 -2.26 5.53 20.14
CA HIS A 271 -2.61 4.35 20.93
C HIS A 271 -4.13 4.25 21.18
N GLY A 272 -4.79 5.36 21.49
CA GLY A 272 -6.25 5.42 21.60
C GLY A 272 -6.95 4.99 20.30
N LEU A 273 -6.43 5.44 19.15
CA LEU A 273 -6.90 4.99 17.84
C LEU A 273 -6.65 3.49 17.63
N TYR A 274 -5.52 2.94 18.07
CA TYR A 274 -5.23 1.51 18.02
C TYR A 274 -6.25 0.69 18.83
N ASN A 275 -6.60 1.13 20.04
CA ASN A 275 -7.63 0.47 20.86
C ASN A 275 -9.00 0.53 20.16
N LEU A 276 -9.43 1.71 19.71
CA LEU A 276 -10.69 1.89 18.96
C LEU A 276 -10.82 0.98 17.73
N VAL A 277 -9.77 0.78 16.94
CA VAL A 277 -9.84 -0.09 15.74
C VAL A 277 -9.67 -1.57 16.06
N THR A 278 -9.12 -1.92 17.23
CA THR A 278 -8.90 -3.31 17.65
C THR A 278 -10.00 -3.89 18.53
N GLU A 279 -10.75 -3.04 19.23
CA GLU A 279 -11.99 -3.38 19.93
C GLU A 279 -13.07 -3.81 18.94
N THR A 280 -13.53 -5.06 19.07
CA THR A 280 -14.71 -5.55 18.37
C THR A 280 -15.95 -4.93 18.99
N THR A 281 -16.48 -3.88 18.37
CA THR A 281 -17.83 -3.37 18.69
C THR A 281 -18.86 -4.48 18.44
N THR A 282 -19.25 -5.19 19.50
CA THR A 282 -20.40 -6.09 19.53
C THR A 282 -21.68 -5.25 19.49
N ALA A 283 -22.01 -4.75 18.30
CA ALA A 283 -23.19 -3.92 18.08
C ALA A 283 -24.47 -4.79 18.10
N THR A 284 -24.96 -5.08 19.30
CA THR A 284 -26.35 -5.49 19.50
C THR A 284 -27.24 -4.26 19.35
N PRO A 285 -28.21 -4.22 18.43
CA PRO A 285 -29.05 -3.04 18.24
C PRO A 285 -30.20 -3.03 19.26
N ASN A 286 -29.95 -2.55 20.49
CA ASN A 286 -30.88 -1.76 21.32
C ASN A 286 -30.36 -1.55 22.76
N ALA A 287 -30.99 -0.58 23.44
CA ALA A 287 -30.87 -0.20 24.85
C ALA A 287 -29.68 0.68 25.26
N ALA A 288 -29.97 1.99 25.31
CA ALA A 288 -29.66 2.95 26.38
C ALA A 288 -28.37 2.79 27.22
N GLY A 289 -27.53 3.83 27.17
CA GLY A 289 -26.77 4.29 28.33
C GLY A 289 -25.49 3.53 28.65
N SER A 290 -24.37 3.95 28.06
CA SER A 290 -23.03 3.68 28.63
C SER A 290 -22.06 4.80 28.27
N SER A 291 -22.02 5.81 29.12
CA SER A 291 -20.93 6.79 29.18
C SER A 291 -19.70 6.10 29.77
N ALA A 292 -18.94 5.41 28.91
CA ALA A 292 -17.69 4.75 29.31
C ALA A 292 -16.66 4.83 28.19
N LEU A 293 -15.93 5.95 28.13
CA LEU A 293 -14.51 6.09 27.74
C LEU A 293 -14.15 7.59 27.74
N LEU A 294 -14.37 8.26 28.87
CA LEU A 294 -13.55 9.42 29.20
C LEU A 294 -12.20 8.86 29.66
N ILE A 295 -11.23 8.87 28.77
CA ILE A 295 -9.83 8.77 29.18
C ILE A 295 -9.56 10.04 29.99
N ASN A 296 -9.43 9.90 31.32
CA ASN A 296 -9.03 10.99 32.18
C ASN A 296 -7.66 11.52 31.73
N LEU A 297 -7.66 12.64 31.02
CA LEU A 297 -6.46 13.39 30.64
C LEU A 297 -5.92 14.24 31.82
N VAL A 298 -6.49 14.03 33.00
CA VAL A 298 -6.16 14.65 34.29
C VAL A 298 -6.04 13.50 35.29
N ASP A 299 -4.81 13.02 35.46
CA ASP A 299 -4.24 12.29 36.61
C ASP A 299 -3.08 11.39 36.15
N ILE A 300 -1.94 12.03 35.90
CA ILE A 300 -0.63 11.39 36.07
C ILE A 300 0.10 12.32 37.04
N PRO A 301 0.43 11.89 38.28
CA PRO A 301 1.23 12.70 39.17
C PRO A 301 2.62 12.89 38.57
N ASP A 302 3.13 14.12 38.59
CA ASP A 302 4.52 14.38 38.23
C ASP A 302 5.45 13.61 39.20
N SER A 303 6.37 12.85 38.63
CA SER A 303 7.40 12.09 39.34
C SER A 303 8.54 11.82 38.34
N ASP A 304 9.48 12.78 38.29
CA ASP A 304 10.84 12.76 37.73
C ASP A 304 11.08 12.11 36.34
#